data_AF-A0A2J6QDG8-F1
#
_entry.id   AF-A0A2J6QDG8-F1
#
_cell.length_a   1.000
_cell.length_b   1.000
_cell.length_c   1.000
_cell.angle_alpha   90.00
_cell.angle_beta   90.00
_cell.angle_gamma   90.00
#
_symmetry.space_group_name_H-M   'P 1'
#
loop_
_entity.id
_entity.type
_entity.pdbx_description
1 polymer ?
#
loop_
_entity_poly.entity_id
_entity_poly.type
_entity_poly.pdbx_seq_one_letter_code
_entity_poly.pdbx_strand_id
1 'polypeptide(L)'
;MPESLLETGRRRTKLDRSYNGPPRQGPVRHISPAQLNLERIHEQNRANVQRVDPAKALAPAPGAAARGKPRLLLMGQRRSGKSSISSVVFHKMPPNETLFLESTARIQKDSMHSFMDFQVWDFPGQVDFMDPSFDLDAIFGEIGALIWVIDAQDEYVEAINRLNSTILNLQSSGYSAINIEVFIHKVDGLSDDYKLDIQRDVTQRIQDELSDHGFENAPINFHLTSIYNHSIFEAFSKVIQKLIPHLPYLEALLNNCCQKSGFEKAYLFDVLSKIYIATDSSPVDMPSYEICSDYIDVIVDVSEIYGWNRPAEYISFLEGAPWNKKLEDQVACKDAESCIVLTDGRRPIILREVNKYLALVAVVREGAYSKMPDIIENVNVTVGGLLEIFEITRRPKTRA
;
A
#
# COMPACT_ATOMS: atom_id res chain seq x y z
N MET A 1 22.77 49.49 6.23
CA MET A 1 24.10 48.89 5.95
C MET A 1 24.81 48.74 7.30
N PRO A 2 25.46 47.60 7.55
CA PRO A 2 25.04 46.50 8.45
C PRO A 2 25.83 46.55 9.78
N GLU A 3 25.72 45.67 10.79
CA GLU A 3 25.53 44.22 10.78
C GLU A 3 25.23 43.74 12.22
N SER A 4 24.25 42.84 12.35
CA SER A 4 23.85 42.16 13.59
C SER A 4 24.65 40.89 13.81
N LEU A 5 25.03 40.67 15.07
CA LEU A 5 25.67 39.50 15.68
C LEU A 5 25.39 38.13 15.01
N LEU A 6 26.46 37.48 14.53
CA LEU A 6 26.53 36.05 14.23
C LEU A 6 27.14 35.30 15.44
N GLU A 7 26.31 34.67 16.26
CA GLU A 7 26.77 33.69 17.26
C GLU A 7 27.12 32.36 16.58
N THR A 8 28.39 31.97 16.65
CA THR A 8 28.91 30.72 16.10
C THR A 8 28.78 29.59 17.13
N GLY A 9 27.87 28.66 16.87
CA GLY A 9 27.62 27.48 17.72
C GLY A 9 28.78 26.48 17.72
N ARG A 10 29.41 26.28 18.89
CA ARG A 10 30.33 25.16 19.17
C ARG A 10 29.62 24.06 19.97
N ARG A 11 29.46 22.86 19.41
CA ARG A 11 29.02 21.66 20.17
C ARG A 11 30.17 21.14 21.03
N ARG A 12 29.97 21.05 22.35
CA ARG A 12 30.81 20.29 23.30
C ARG A 12 30.24 18.88 23.44
N THR A 13 31.02 17.85 23.13
CA THR A 13 30.73 16.46 23.54
C THR A 13 31.39 16.18 24.90
N LYS A 14 30.73 15.36 25.72
CA LYS A 14 30.93 15.26 27.18
C LYS A 14 32.10 14.37 27.65
N LEU A 15 33.02 13.91 26.78
CA LEU A 15 33.94 12.83 27.19
C LEU A 15 35.41 12.89 26.77
N ASP A 16 35.91 13.94 26.13
CA ASP A 16 37.38 14.16 26.08
C ASP A 16 37.73 15.62 25.82
N ARG A 17 38.64 16.19 26.63
CA ARG A 17 38.95 17.64 26.69
C ARG A 17 40.18 18.06 25.89
N SER A 18 40.40 17.56 24.67
CA SER A 18 41.33 18.22 23.74
C SER A 18 41.00 17.93 22.26
N TYR A 19 41.07 18.96 21.41
CA TYR A 19 40.96 18.84 19.96
C TYR A 19 42.12 19.61 19.32
N ASN A 20 43.02 18.89 18.63
CA ASN A 20 44.16 19.41 17.86
C ASN A 20 43.90 19.24 16.36
N GLY A 21 42.96 20.01 15.81
CA GLY A 21 42.71 20.06 14.37
C GLY A 21 42.37 21.48 13.90
N PRO A 22 42.72 21.84 12.66
CA PRO A 22 42.47 23.19 12.16
C PRO A 22 40.96 23.45 11.98
N PRO A 23 40.51 24.70 12.13
CA PRO A 23 39.11 25.08 12.00
C PRO A 23 38.62 24.92 10.56
N ARG A 24 37.53 24.17 10.35
CA ARG A 24 36.85 24.08 9.04
C ARG A 24 35.97 25.32 8.84
N GLN A 25 36.18 26.04 7.75
CA GLN A 25 35.30 27.11 7.26
C GLN A 25 34.29 26.52 6.26
N GLY A 26 33.00 26.68 6.54
CA GLY A 26 31.90 26.31 5.65
C GLY A 26 30.57 26.14 6.40
N PRO A 27 29.41 26.38 5.76
CA PRO A 27 28.11 26.25 6.42
C PRO A 27 27.83 24.78 6.74
N VAL A 28 27.60 24.48 8.02
CA VAL A 28 27.31 23.12 8.49
C VAL A 28 25.91 22.73 8.02
N ARG A 29 25.82 21.95 6.93
CA ARG A 29 24.60 21.21 6.60
C ARG A 29 24.37 20.19 7.71
N HIS A 30 23.31 20.37 8.49
CA HIS A 30 22.92 19.42 9.52
C HIS A 30 22.25 18.23 8.83
N ILE A 31 23.03 17.23 8.44
CA ILE A 31 22.54 16.01 7.81
C ILE A 31 21.91 15.14 8.90
N SER A 32 20.65 14.77 8.73
CA SER A 32 19.96 13.91 9.71
C SER A 32 20.54 12.49 9.68
N PRO A 33 20.48 11.74 10.79
CA PRO A 33 20.86 10.32 10.81
C PRO A 33 20.08 9.49 9.77
N ALA A 34 18.86 9.90 9.44
CA ALA A 34 18.03 9.29 8.40
C ALA A 34 18.61 9.52 7.00
N GLN A 35 19.06 10.73 6.67
CA GLN A 35 19.73 11.02 5.39
C GLN A 35 21.04 10.25 5.23
N LEU A 36 21.84 10.12 6.30
CA LEU A 36 23.08 9.34 6.29
C LEU A 36 22.82 7.83 6.09
N ASN A 37 21.71 7.32 6.65
CA ASN A 37 21.31 5.93 6.40
C ASN A 37 20.79 5.76 4.96
N LEU A 38 20.05 6.73 4.42
CA LEU A 38 19.56 6.70 3.04
C LEU A 38 20.71 6.74 2.03
N GLU A 39 21.69 7.63 2.22
CA GLU A 39 22.89 7.71 1.38
C GLU A 39 23.70 6.41 1.45
N ARG A 40 23.84 5.81 2.64
CA ARG A 40 24.54 4.54 2.80
C ARG A 40 23.82 3.38 2.08
N ILE A 41 22.49 3.35 2.11
CA ILE A 41 21.68 2.38 1.37
C ILE A 41 21.83 2.60 -0.15
N HIS A 42 21.86 3.86 -0.60
CA HIS A 42 22.07 4.20 -2.01
C HIS A 42 23.46 3.80 -2.52
N GLU A 43 24.51 4.03 -1.72
CA GLU A 43 25.88 3.61 -2.06
C GLU A 43 26.02 2.09 -2.09
N GLN A 44 25.37 1.40 -1.16
CA GLN A 44 25.38 -0.07 -1.08
C GLN A 44 24.64 -0.70 -2.28
N ASN A 45 23.53 -0.11 -2.71
CA ASN A 45 22.81 -0.53 -3.91
C ASN A 45 23.60 -0.23 -5.19
N ARG A 46 24.26 0.92 -5.28
CA ARG A 46 25.11 1.29 -6.43
C ARG A 46 26.32 0.36 -6.59
N ALA A 47 26.95 -0.04 -5.49
CA ALA A 47 28.05 -0.99 -5.48
C ALA A 47 27.62 -2.42 -5.87
N ASN A 48 26.37 -2.81 -5.57
CA ASN A 48 25.82 -4.10 -5.98
C ASN A 48 25.49 -4.16 -7.48
N VAL A 49 25.08 -3.04 -8.08
CA VAL A 49 24.76 -2.95 -9.52
C VAL A 49 26.04 -2.98 -10.39
N GLN A 50 27.14 -2.40 -9.93
CA GLN A 50 28.41 -2.35 -10.68
C GLN A 50 29.18 -3.68 -10.71
N ARG A 51 28.83 -4.66 -9.86
CA ARG A 51 29.49 -5.98 -9.82
C ARG A 51 28.95 -6.99 -10.84
N VAL A 52 27.94 -6.62 -11.64
CA VAL A 52 27.35 -7.51 -12.63
C VAL A 52 27.86 -7.15 -14.02
N ASP A 53 28.84 -7.92 -14.52
CA ASP A 53 29.38 -7.79 -15.88
C ASP A 53 28.27 -7.95 -16.95
N PRO A 54 28.22 -7.07 -17.97
CA PRO A 54 27.15 -7.07 -18.98
C PRO A 54 27.18 -8.28 -19.93
N ALA A 55 28.28 -9.04 -19.99
CA ALA A 55 28.45 -10.14 -20.94
C ALA A 55 27.96 -11.52 -20.43
N LYS A 56 27.49 -11.62 -19.17
CA LYS A 56 26.93 -12.87 -18.60
C LYS A 56 25.39 -12.84 -18.48
N ALA A 57 24.74 -11.87 -19.14
CA ALA A 57 23.36 -11.45 -18.91
C ALA A 57 22.25 -12.36 -19.47
N LEU A 58 22.57 -13.55 -19.99
CA LEU A 58 21.60 -14.54 -20.44
C LEU A 58 21.94 -15.91 -19.84
N ALA A 59 21.68 -16.07 -18.55
CA ALA A 59 21.53 -17.37 -17.92
C ALA A 59 20.29 -17.32 -17.04
N PRO A 60 19.34 -18.27 -17.17
CA PRO A 60 18.18 -18.30 -16.31
C PRO A 60 18.58 -18.94 -14.97
N ALA A 61 18.63 -18.19 -13.88
CA ALA A 61 18.68 -18.73 -12.50
C ALA A 61 18.60 -17.63 -11.43
N PRO A 62 18.20 -17.95 -10.18
CA PRO A 62 17.29 -19.00 -9.72
C PRO A 62 16.20 -18.47 -8.78
N GLY A 63 15.04 -19.12 -8.82
CA GLY A 63 13.97 -18.90 -7.87
C GLY A 63 12.68 -19.40 -8.48
N ALA A 64 12.36 -20.67 -8.26
CA ALA A 64 11.01 -21.17 -8.46
C ALA A 64 10.08 -20.17 -7.78
N ALA A 65 9.16 -19.58 -8.54
CA ALA A 65 8.20 -18.65 -8.01
C ALA A 65 7.53 -19.31 -6.79
N ALA A 66 7.50 -18.60 -5.67
CA ALA A 66 7.11 -19.17 -4.38
C ALA A 66 5.69 -19.72 -4.50
N ARG A 67 5.58 -21.05 -4.57
CA ARG A 67 4.32 -21.72 -4.89
C ARG A 67 3.24 -21.37 -3.87
N GLY A 68 2.08 -20.94 -4.35
CA GLY A 68 0.87 -20.72 -3.56
C GLY A 68 0.62 -19.30 -3.05
N LYS A 69 1.35 -18.28 -3.54
CA LYS A 69 1.07 -16.86 -3.23
C LYS A 69 0.40 -16.18 -4.43
N PRO A 70 -0.71 -15.44 -4.24
CA PRO A 70 -1.33 -14.70 -5.34
C PRO A 70 -0.35 -13.66 -5.90
N ARG A 71 -0.35 -13.53 -7.22
CA ARG A 71 0.52 -12.58 -7.94
C ARG A 71 -0.30 -11.47 -8.58
N LEU A 72 0.17 -10.24 -8.40
CA LEU A 72 -0.29 -9.04 -9.08
C LEU A 72 0.72 -8.71 -10.17
N LEU A 73 0.28 -8.76 -11.43
CA LEU A 73 1.13 -8.34 -12.54
C LEU A 73 0.80 -6.91 -12.92
N LEU A 74 1.80 -6.03 -12.90
CA LEU A 74 1.70 -4.68 -13.42
C LEU A 74 2.27 -4.65 -14.84
N MET A 75 1.39 -4.47 -15.83
CA MET A 75 1.72 -4.47 -17.25
C MET A 75 1.21 -3.20 -17.93
N GLY A 76 1.73 -2.88 -19.12
CA GLY A 76 1.35 -1.68 -19.87
C GLY A 76 2.52 -0.99 -20.57
N GLN A 77 2.22 0.05 -21.36
CA GLN A 77 3.20 0.73 -22.21
C GLN A 77 4.38 1.34 -21.44
N ARG A 78 5.53 1.53 -22.10
CA ARG A 78 6.69 2.23 -21.51
C ARG A 78 6.28 3.63 -21.03
N ARG A 79 6.75 4.04 -19.84
CA ARG A 79 6.44 5.33 -19.18
C ARG A 79 4.98 5.53 -18.71
N SER A 80 4.14 4.49 -18.76
CA SER A 80 2.76 4.59 -18.24
C SER A 80 2.64 4.76 -16.72
N GLY A 81 3.73 4.59 -15.95
CA GLY A 81 3.76 4.84 -14.50
C GLY A 81 3.77 3.60 -13.60
N LYS A 82 3.83 2.37 -14.15
CA LYS A 82 3.84 1.10 -13.39
C LYS A 82 4.82 1.07 -12.20
N SER A 83 6.08 1.44 -12.44
CA SER A 83 7.13 1.41 -11.41
C SER A 83 6.91 2.51 -10.35
N SER A 84 6.39 3.67 -10.76
CA SER A 84 5.98 4.74 -9.84
C SER A 84 4.83 4.26 -8.95
N ILE A 85 3.83 3.59 -9.52
CA ILE A 85 2.71 3.00 -8.78
C ILE A 85 3.24 1.99 -7.74
N SER A 86 4.08 1.03 -8.15
CA SER A 86 4.64 0.03 -7.24
C SER A 86 5.43 0.66 -6.09
N SER A 87 6.23 1.69 -6.40
CA SER A 87 7.06 2.39 -5.40
C SER A 87 6.23 3.21 -4.41
N VAL A 88 5.20 3.91 -4.89
CA VAL A 88 4.33 4.72 -4.02
C VAL A 88 3.49 3.85 -3.10
N VAL A 89 2.84 2.82 -3.66
CA VAL A 89 1.88 2.00 -2.89
C VAL A 89 2.59 1.04 -1.93
N PHE A 90 3.68 0.40 -2.36
CA PHE A 90 4.29 -0.68 -1.58
C PHE A 90 5.60 -0.31 -0.88
N HIS A 91 6.30 0.73 -1.34
CA HIS A 91 7.55 1.18 -0.74
C HIS A 91 7.41 2.51 0.02
N LYS A 92 6.19 3.08 0.09
CA LYS A 92 5.92 4.40 0.69
C LYS A 92 6.80 5.51 0.11
N MET A 93 7.17 5.40 -1.16
CA MET A 93 7.94 6.45 -1.84
C MET A 93 7.03 7.67 -2.05
N PRO A 94 7.46 8.89 -1.69
CA PRO A 94 6.72 10.10 -2.00
C PRO A 94 6.52 10.25 -3.53
N PRO A 95 5.31 10.63 -4.01
CA PRO A 95 5.04 10.75 -5.44
C PRO A 95 6.04 11.66 -6.20
N ASN A 96 6.50 12.74 -5.56
CA ASN A 96 7.48 13.68 -6.13
C ASN A 96 8.85 13.04 -6.40
N GLU A 97 9.23 12.01 -5.64
CA GLU A 97 10.50 11.30 -5.82
C GLU A 97 10.45 10.32 -7.00
N THR A 98 9.24 9.91 -7.42
CA THR A 98 9.07 8.96 -8.53
C THR A 98 9.57 9.49 -9.87
N LEU A 99 9.73 10.80 -10.03
CA LEU A 99 10.33 11.44 -11.20
C LEU A 99 11.78 11.00 -11.45
N PHE A 100 12.48 10.54 -10.40
CA PHE A 100 13.86 10.08 -10.46
C PHE A 100 14.01 8.58 -10.70
N LEU A 101 12.89 7.85 -10.87
CA LEU A 101 12.94 6.42 -11.17
C LEU A 101 13.49 6.19 -12.58
N GLU A 102 14.46 5.29 -12.66
CA GLU A 102 15.03 4.85 -13.94
C GLU A 102 14.04 3.94 -14.69
N SER A 103 14.22 3.84 -16.01
CA SER A 103 13.40 2.91 -16.82
C SER A 103 13.68 1.47 -16.41
N THR A 104 12.62 0.73 -16.04
CA THR A 104 12.69 -0.70 -15.74
C THR A 104 13.18 -1.49 -16.95
N ALA A 105 14.38 -2.07 -16.85
CA ALA A 105 15.00 -2.88 -17.90
C ALA A 105 14.77 -4.39 -17.71
N ARG A 106 14.38 -4.82 -16.51
CA ARG A 106 14.16 -6.23 -16.14
C ARG A 106 12.92 -6.35 -15.27
N ILE A 107 12.26 -7.50 -15.30
CA ILE A 107 11.11 -7.78 -14.43
C ILE A 107 11.54 -7.66 -12.97
N GLN A 108 10.94 -6.73 -12.24
CA GLN A 108 11.14 -6.58 -10.80
C GLN A 108 10.08 -7.40 -10.08
N LYS A 109 10.50 -8.16 -9.06
CA LYS A 109 9.62 -9.05 -8.29
C LYS A 109 9.71 -8.67 -6.82
N ASP A 110 8.67 -8.06 -6.32
CA ASP A 110 8.60 -7.65 -4.92
C ASP A 110 7.65 -8.58 -4.18
N SER A 111 8.09 -9.09 -3.03
CA SER A 111 7.26 -9.91 -2.14
C SER A 111 6.77 -9.02 -1.01
N MET A 112 5.46 -8.85 -0.92
CA MET A 112 4.85 -8.04 0.15
C MET A 112 4.45 -8.93 1.31
N HIS A 113 4.94 -8.57 2.50
CA HIS A 113 4.52 -9.17 3.76
C HIS A 113 3.40 -8.34 4.36
N SER A 114 2.18 -8.68 3.96
CA SER A 114 0.95 -8.09 4.46
C SER A 114 0.08 -9.19 5.09
N PHE A 115 -1.17 -8.86 5.41
CA PHE A 115 -2.20 -9.83 5.77
C PHE A 115 -2.28 -11.01 4.80
N MET A 116 -2.18 -10.71 3.51
CA MET A 116 -2.01 -11.69 2.45
C MET A 116 -0.61 -11.50 1.86
N ASP A 117 0.22 -12.53 1.94
CA ASP A 117 1.51 -12.53 1.24
C ASP A 117 1.24 -12.61 -0.26
N PHE A 118 1.41 -11.51 -0.99
CA PHE A 118 1.31 -11.48 -2.46
C PHE A 118 2.63 -11.02 -3.08
N GLN A 119 2.79 -11.33 -4.37
CA GLN A 119 3.92 -10.86 -5.15
C GLN A 119 3.47 -9.81 -6.14
N VAL A 120 4.21 -8.71 -6.24
CA VAL A 120 4.02 -7.67 -7.25
C VAL A 120 5.12 -7.82 -8.29
N TRP A 121 4.73 -8.01 -9.55
CA TRP A 121 5.67 -8.14 -10.65
C TRP A 121 5.52 -6.92 -11.56
N ASP A 122 6.56 -6.09 -11.63
CA ASP A 122 6.63 -4.95 -12.53
C ASP A 122 7.30 -5.35 -13.85
N PHE A 123 6.55 -5.27 -14.96
CA PHE A 123 7.04 -5.65 -16.27
C PHE A 123 7.62 -4.46 -17.06
N PRO A 124 8.72 -4.67 -17.81
CA PRO A 124 9.23 -3.66 -18.72
C PRO A 124 8.23 -3.40 -19.86
N GLY A 125 7.93 -2.14 -20.13
CA GLY A 125 6.92 -1.78 -21.15
C GLY A 125 7.31 -2.03 -22.62
N GLN A 126 8.48 -2.63 -22.87
CA GLN A 126 8.98 -3.01 -24.20
C GLN A 126 8.98 -4.53 -24.41
N VAL A 127 8.62 -5.31 -23.40
CA VAL A 127 8.60 -6.77 -23.54
C VAL A 127 7.38 -7.16 -24.38
N ASP A 128 7.65 -7.84 -25.49
CA ASP A 128 6.63 -8.51 -26.27
C ASP A 128 6.41 -9.89 -25.64
N PHE A 129 5.23 -10.09 -25.05
CA PHE A 129 4.87 -11.32 -24.34
C PHE A 129 4.72 -12.53 -25.28
N MET A 130 4.75 -12.26 -26.58
CA MET A 130 4.72 -13.24 -27.67
C MET A 130 6.08 -13.91 -27.89
N ASP A 131 7.13 -13.48 -27.19
CA ASP A 131 8.43 -14.12 -27.31
C ASP A 131 8.39 -15.52 -26.62
N PRO A 132 8.58 -16.62 -27.36
CA PRO A 132 8.54 -17.98 -26.83
C PRO A 132 9.62 -18.27 -25.78
N SER A 133 10.53 -17.34 -25.51
CA SER A 133 11.46 -17.40 -24.39
C SER A 133 10.81 -17.20 -23.01
N PHE A 134 9.60 -16.64 -22.95
CA PHE A 134 8.85 -16.49 -21.70
C PHE A 134 8.01 -17.72 -21.40
N ASP A 135 8.25 -18.30 -20.21
CA ASP A 135 7.42 -19.38 -19.69
C ASP A 135 6.09 -18.80 -19.17
N LEU A 136 5.06 -18.86 -20.02
CA LEU A 136 3.71 -18.40 -19.71
C LEU A 136 3.13 -19.14 -18.50
N ASP A 137 3.46 -20.41 -18.28
CA ASP A 137 2.96 -21.15 -17.13
C ASP A 137 3.65 -20.69 -15.84
N ALA A 138 4.95 -20.38 -15.90
CA ALA A 138 5.66 -19.81 -14.77
C ALA A 138 5.20 -18.39 -14.41
N ILE A 139 4.72 -17.60 -15.39
CA ILE A 139 4.23 -16.23 -15.18
C ILE A 139 2.75 -16.26 -14.76
N PHE A 140 1.90 -16.94 -15.53
CA PHE A 140 0.44 -16.92 -15.45
C PHE A 140 -0.18 -18.01 -14.57
N GLY A 141 0.56 -19.06 -14.21
CA GLY A 141 0.04 -20.20 -13.44
C GLY A 141 -0.47 -19.91 -12.02
N GLU A 142 0.02 -18.86 -11.34
CA GLU A 142 -0.44 -18.47 -9.99
C GLU A 142 -0.91 -17.01 -9.92
N ILE A 143 -1.34 -16.46 -11.04
CA ILE A 143 -1.83 -15.07 -11.06
C ILE A 143 -3.13 -14.97 -10.29
N GLY A 144 -3.20 -13.93 -9.45
CA GLY A 144 -4.45 -13.46 -8.88
C GLY A 144 -5.11 -12.44 -9.80
N ALA A 145 -4.38 -11.40 -10.20
CA ALA A 145 -4.90 -10.34 -11.07
C ALA A 145 -3.83 -9.78 -12.02
N LEU A 146 -4.29 -9.42 -13.22
CA LEU A 146 -3.56 -8.66 -14.22
C LEU A 146 -4.01 -7.20 -14.18
N ILE A 147 -3.09 -6.29 -13.87
CA ILE A 147 -3.33 -4.85 -13.86
C ILE A 147 -2.65 -4.24 -15.08
N TRP A 148 -3.45 -3.72 -16.01
CA TRP A 148 -2.96 -3.01 -17.19
C TRP A 148 -3.02 -1.51 -17.01
N VAL A 149 -1.87 -0.84 -17.06
CA VAL A 149 -1.74 0.60 -16.82
C VAL A 149 -1.67 1.36 -18.15
N ILE A 150 -2.70 2.17 -18.40
CA ILE A 150 -2.84 3.08 -19.55
C ILE A 150 -2.54 4.50 -19.09
N ASP A 151 -1.68 5.22 -19.81
CA ASP A 151 -1.45 6.64 -19.55
C ASP A 151 -2.58 7.48 -20.18
N ALA A 152 -3.34 8.22 -19.38
CA ALA A 152 -4.43 9.05 -19.86
C ALA A 152 -3.95 10.36 -20.51
N GLN A 153 -2.67 10.73 -20.33
CA GLN A 153 -2.08 11.96 -20.89
C GLN A 153 -1.33 11.72 -22.22
N ASP A 154 -1.13 10.46 -22.61
CA ASP A 154 -0.44 10.06 -23.84
C ASP A 154 -1.40 9.33 -24.80
N GLU A 155 -0.93 9.00 -26.00
CA GLU A 155 -1.72 8.25 -26.98
C GLU A 155 -1.92 6.78 -26.53
N TYR A 156 -3.17 6.44 -26.17
CA TYR A 156 -3.51 5.13 -25.61
C TYR A 156 -3.98 4.09 -26.63
N VAL A 157 -4.10 4.42 -27.93
CA VAL A 157 -4.59 3.48 -28.95
C VAL A 157 -3.70 2.24 -29.04
N GLU A 158 -2.38 2.42 -29.07
CA GLU A 158 -1.45 1.30 -29.06
C GLU A 158 -1.53 0.50 -27.75
N ALA A 159 -1.88 1.13 -26.62
CA ALA A 159 -2.01 0.45 -25.33
C ALA A 159 -3.22 -0.49 -25.33
N ILE A 160 -4.32 -0.04 -25.93
CA ILE A 160 -5.55 -0.80 -26.09
C ILE A 160 -5.31 -2.00 -27.00
N ASN A 161 -4.71 -1.80 -28.18
CA ASN A 161 -4.44 -2.91 -29.12
C ASN A 161 -3.54 -3.99 -28.48
N ARG A 162 -2.50 -3.57 -27.73
CA ARG A 162 -1.63 -4.50 -26.99
C ARG A 162 -2.36 -5.21 -25.86
N LEU A 163 -3.25 -4.52 -25.14
CA LEU A 163 -4.08 -5.13 -24.12
C LEU A 163 -4.96 -6.22 -24.74
N ASN A 164 -5.72 -5.89 -25.79
CA ASN A 164 -6.62 -6.81 -26.46
C ASN A 164 -5.90 -8.04 -27.00
N SER A 165 -4.74 -7.83 -27.64
CA SER A 165 -3.85 -8.94 -28.04
C SER A 165 -3.47 -9.83 -26.85
N THR A 166 -3.08 -9.23 -25.72
CA THR A 166 -2.71 -9.96 -24.50
C THR A 166 -3.89 -10.77 -23.95
N ILE A 167 -5.09 -10.18 -23.88
CA ILE A 167 -6.31 -10.84 -23.39
C ILE A 167 -6.67 -12.05 -24.25
N LEU A 168 -6.64 -11.90 -25.58
CA LEU A 168 -6.95 -12.99 -26.52
C LEU A 168 -5.97 -14.15 -26.41
N ASN A 169 -4.68 -13.86 -26.17
CA ASN A 169 -3.67 -14.90 -25.95
C ASN A 169 -3.87 -15.64 -24.63
N LEU A 170 -4.22 -14.93 -23.56
CA LEU A 170 -4.52 -15.54 -22.26
C LEU A 170 -5.75 -16.44 -22.32
N GLN A 171 -6.78 -16.01 -23.04
CA GLN A 171 -7.95 -16.83 -23.37
C GLN A 171 -7.56 -18.10 -24.12
N SER A 172 -6.79 -17.95 -25.21
CA SER A 172 -6.35 -19.07 -26.06
C SER A 172 -5.51 -20.11 -25.30
N SER A 173 -4.74 -19.65 -24.30
CA SER A 173 -3.87 -20.48 -23.47
C SER A 173 -4.59 -21.14 -22.28
N GLY A 174 -5.89 -20.91 -22.10
CA GLY A 174 -6.71 -21.54 -21.06
C GLY A 174 -6.75 -20.80 -19.71
N TYR A 175 -6.20 -19.58 -19.63
CA TYR A 175 -6.15 -18.76 -18.40
C TYR A 175 -7.36 -17.84 -18.25
N SER A 176 -8.59 -18.37 -18.39
CA SER A 176 -9.83 -17.56 -18.33
C SER A 176 -10.23 -17.10 -16.93
N ALA A 177 -9.59 -17.60 -15.86
CA ALA A 177 -9.94 -17.30 -14.47
C ALA A 177 -9.21 -16.06 -13.90
N ILE A 178 -8.37 -15.40 -14.69
CA ILE A 178 -7.59 -14.23 -14.25
C ILE A 178 -8.49 -12.99 -14.21
N ASN A 179 -8.46 -12.26 -13.10
CA ASN A 179 -9.11 -10.96 -13.01
C ASN A 179 -8.31 -9.91 -13.80
N ILE A 180 -8.96 -9.25 -14.75
CA ILE A 180 -8.34 -8.22 -15.59
C ILE A 180 -8.83 -6.85 -15.14
N GLU A 181 -7.88 -6.00 -14.77
CA GLU A 181 -8.12 -4.68 -14.19
C GLU A 181 -7.34 -3.66 -15.01
N VAL A 182 -8.02 -2.63 -15.51
CA VAL A 182 -7.42 -1.57 -16.33
C VAL A 182 -7.35 -0.29 -15.51
N PHE A 183 -6.13 0.20 -15.30
CA PHE A 183 -5.88 1.48 -14.62
C PHE A 183 -5.66 2.55 -15.68
N ILE A 184 -6.63 3.45 -15.80
CA ILE A 184 -6.50 4.70 -16.56
C ILE A 184 -5.77 5.66 -15.62
N HIS A 185 -4.48 5.85 -15.88
CA HIS A 185 -3.52 6.46 -14.97
C HIS A 185 -3.17 7.89 -15.36
N LYS A 186 -2.61 8.66 -14.41
CA LYS A 186 -2.23 10.08 -14.54
C LYS A 186 -3.41 11.02 -14.82
N VAL A 187 -4.54 10.77 -14.15
CA VAL A 187 -5.76 11.60 -14.29
C VAL A 187 -5.72 12.90 -13.48
N ASP A 188 -4.65 13.16 -12.73
CA ASP A 188 -4.48 14.32 -11.83
C ASP A 188 -4.55 15.68 -12.53
N GLY A 189 -4.08 15.77 -13.78
CA GLY A 189 -4.12 17.02 -14.56
C GLY A 189 -5.40 17.23 -15.39
N LEU A 190 -6.37 16.34 -15.27
CA LEU A 190 -7.54 16.30 -16.16
C LEU A 190 -8.80 16.84 -15.47
N SER A 191 -9.67 17.51 -16.24
CA SER A 191 -11.01 17.90 -15.75
C SER A 191 -11.90 16.67 -15.58
N ASP A 192 -12.90 16.75 -14.69
CA ASP A 192 -13.77 15.61 -14.41
C ASP A 192 -14.60 15.18 -15.62
N ASP A 193 -15.06 16.12 -16.44
CA ASP A 193 -15.74 15.81 -17.72
C ASP A 193 -14.82 15.02 -18.65
N TYR A 194 -13.55 15.43 -18.76
CA TYR A 194 -12.57 14.76 -19.62
C TYR A 194 -12.18 13.37 -19.10
N LYS A 195 -12.15 13.18 -17.78
CA LYS A 195 -11.95 11.85 -17.17
C LYS A 195 -13.06 10.89 -17.55
N LEU A 196 -14.32 11.34 -17.48
CA LEU A 196 -15.49 10.54 -17.84
C LEU A 196 -15.49 10.20 -19.34
N ASP A 197 -15.13 11.15 -20.19
CA ASP A 197 -15.03 10.95 -21.64
C ASP A 197 -13.93 9.93 -22.00
N ILE A 198 -12.73 10.06 -21.44
CA ILE A 198 -11.64 9.08 -21.64
C ILE A 198 -12.08 7.71 -21.14
N GLN A 199 -12.66 7.63 -19.94
CA GLN A 199 -13.09 6.35 -19.39
C GLN A 199 -14.09 5.66 -20.30
N ARG A 200 -15.08 6.41 -20.81
CA ARG A 200 -16.07 5.89 -21.73
C ARG A 200 -15.43 5.44 -23.05
N ASP A 201 -14.57 6.25 -23.65
CA ASP A 201 -13.92 5.93 -24.92
C ASP A 201 -13.01 4.69 -24.80
N VAL A 202 -12.17 4.63 -23.77
CA VAL A 202 -11.30 3.47 -23.49
C VAL A 202 -12.13 2.21 -23.24
N THR A 203 -13.21 2.32 -22.45
CA THR A 203 -14.09 1.17 -22.15
C THR A 203 -14.74 0.65 -23.43
N GLN A 204 -15.31 1.54 -24.25
CA GLN A 204 -15.99 1.18 -25.49
C GLN A 204 -15.02 0.51 -26.47
N ARG A 205 -13.85 1.11 -26.72
CA ARG A 205 -12.86 0.53 -27.66
C ARG A 205 -12.36 -0.84 -27.25
N ILE A 206 -12.08 -1.04 -25.96
CA ILE A 206 -11.65 -2.35 -25.45
C ILE A 206 -12.78 -3.37 -25.61
N GLN A 207 -14.01 -3.02 -25.24
CA GLN A 207 -15.15 -3.93 -25.35
C GLN A 207 -15.51 -4.27 -26.80
N ASP A 208 -15.51 -3.28 -27.69
CA ASP A 208 -15.84 -3.45 -29.11
C ASP A 208 -14.81 -4.37 -29.80
N GLU A 209 -13.51 -4.13 -29.59
CA GLU A 209 -12.46 -4.96 -30.20
C GLU A 209 -12.47 -6.39 -29.64
N LEU A 210 -12.77 -6.59 -28.35
CA LEU A 210 -12.93 -7.93 -27.78
C LEU A 210 -14.19 -8.63 -28.31
N SER A 211 -15.28 -7.89 -28.50
CA SER A 211 -16.53 -8.39 -29.08
C SER A 211 -16.33 -8.84 -30.53
N ASP A 212 -15.56 -8.09 -31.32
CA ASP A 212 -15.22 -8.45 -32.71
C ASP A 212 -14.45 -9.78 -32.80
N HIS A 213 -13.68 -10.12 -31.77
CA HIS A 213 -12.96 -11.39 -31.67
C HIS A 213 -13.77 -12.51 -30.97
N GLY A 214 -15.07 -12.29 -30.74
CA GLY A 214 -15.98 -13.28 -30.16
C GLY A 214 -15.96 -13.38 -28.64
N PHE A 215 -15.32 -12.42 -27.94
CA PHE A 215 -15.31 -12.34 -26.48
C PHE A 215 -16.30 -11.29 -25.99
N GLU A 216 -17.58 -11.62 -26.08
CA GLU A 216 -18.67 -10.75 -25.61
C GLU A 216 -18.68 -10.64 -24.08
N ASN A 217 -18.83 -9.41 -23.57
CA ASN A 217 -18.95 -9.10 -22.14
C ASN A 217 -17.79 -9.61 -21.26
N ALA A 218 -16.56 -9.39 -21.73
CA ALA A 218 -15.35 -9.54 -20.94
C ALA A 218 -15.49 -8.90 -19.54
N PRO A 219 -15.26 -9.63 -18.43
CA PRO A 219 -15.36 -9.08 -17.07
C PRO A 219 -14.15 -8.20 -16.73
N ILE A 220 -13.97 -7.11 -17.47
CA ILE A 220 -12.89 -6.14 -17.30
C ILE A 220 -13.38 -4.99 -16.44
N ASN A 221 -12.58 -4.63 -15.45
CA ASN A 221 -12.88 -3.53 -14.54
C ASN A 221 -11.96 -2.34 -14.81
N PHE A 222 -12.51 -1.13 -14.81
CA PHE A 222 -11.80 0.10 -15.14
C PHE A 222 -11.71 1.01 -13.91
N HIS A 223 -10.51 1.53 -13.65
CA HIS A 223 -10.26 2.43 -12.52
C HIS A 223 -9.52 3.67 -12.98
N LEU A 224 -9.99 4.84 -12.54
CA LEU A 224 -9.29 6.11 -12.72
C LEU A 224 -8.31 6.28 -11.57
N THR A 225 -7.02 6.41 -11.88
CA THR A 225 -5.96 6.39 -10.86
C THR A 225 -4.95 7.51 -11.03
N SER A 226 -4.45 8.02 -9.92
CA SER A 226 -3.28 8.90 -9.87
C SER A 226 -2.45 8.57 -8.64
N ILE A 227 -1.13 8.73 -8.73
CA ILE A 227 -0.22 8.59 -7.58
C ILE A 227 -0.23 9.80 -6.65
N TYR A 228 -0.80 10.93 -7.08
CA TYR A 228 -0.86 12.16 -6.26
C TYR A 228 -2.08 12.21 -5.33
N ASN A 229 -3.08 11.37 -5.59
CA ASN A 229 -4.30 11.28 -4.79
C ASN A 229 -4.45 9.84 -4.28
N HIS A 230 -5.44 9.61 -3.42
CA HIS A 230 -5.63 8.29 -2.82
C HIS A 230 -6.31 7.27 -3.76
N SER A 231 -6.69 7.66 -4.99
CA SER A 231 -7.47 6.82 -5.92
C SER A 231 -6.72 5.56 -6.34
N ILE A 232 -5.38 5.61 -6.40
CA ILE A 232 -4.58 4.42 -6.68
C ILE A 232 -4.74 3.36 -5.57
N PHE A 233 -4.77 3.78 -4.31
CA PHE A 233 -4.92 2.85 -3.18
C PHE A 233 -6.33 2.28 -3.12
N GLU A 234 -7.36 3.08 -3.44
CA GLU A 234 -8.73 2.60 -3.58
C GLU A 234 -8.85 1.55 -4.70
N ALA A 235 -8.27 1.81 -5.86
CA ALA A 235 -8.26 0.87 -6.97
C ALA A 235 -7.57 -0.44 -6.58
N PHE A 236 -6.38 -0.38 -5.97
CA PHE A 236 -5.72 -1.59 -5.45
C PHE A 236 -6.55 -2.32 -4.40
N SER A 237 -7.27 -1.60 -3.53
CA SER A 237 -8.14 -2.22 -2.53
C SER A 237 -9.23 -3.07 -3.19
N LYS A 238 -9.87 -2.55 -4.24
CA LYS A 238 -10.86 -3.31 -5.03
C LYS A 238 -10.24 -4.52 -5.74
N VAL A 239 -9.01 -4.39 -6.26
CA VAL A 239 -8.30 -5.52 -6.89
C VAL A 239 -7.97 -6.60 -5.87
N ILE A 240 -7.39 -6.22 -4.72
CA ILE A 240 -7.00 -7.13 -3.65
C ILE A 240 -8.21 -7.85 -3.05
N GLN A 241 -9.34 -7.15 -2.88
CA GLN A 241 -10.60 -7.74 -2.42
C GLN A 241 -11.02 -8.96 -3.23
N LYS A 242 -10.91 -8.89 -4.57
CA LYS A 242 -11.25 -10.01 -5.46
C LYS A 242 -10.32 -11.21 -5.30
N LEU A 243 -9.13 -11.02 -4.71
CA LEU A 243 -8.14 -12.07 -4.47
C LEU A 243 -8.29 -12.72 -3.09
N ILE A 244 -8.98 -12.08 -2.16
CA ILE A 244 -9.13 -12.60 -0.80
C ILE A 244 -10.19 -13.70 -0.79
N PRO A 245 -9.83 -14.95 -0.45
CA PRO A 245 -10.81 -15.99 -0.24
C PRO A 245 -11.67 -15.65 0.97
N HIS A 246 -12.97 -15.96 0.91
CA HIS A 246 -13.92 -15.74 2.02
C HIS A 246 -14.22 -14.26 2.35
N LEU A 247 -13.97 -13.32 1.43
CA LEU A 247 -14.37 -11.91 1.57
C LEU A 247 -15.84 -11.72 2.07
N PRO A 248 -16.85 -12.48 1.59
CA PRO A 248 -18.23 -12.28 2.03
C PRO A 248 -18.45 -12.46 3.55
N TYR A 249 -17.62 -13.27 4.22
CA TYR A 249 -17.70 -13.45 5.67
C TYR A 249 -17.11 -12.24 6.41
N LEU A 250 -16.02 -11.66 5.90
CA LEU A 250 -15.44 -10.43 6.45
C LEU A 250 -16.42 -9.25 6.28
N GLU A 251 -17.01 -9.13 5.10
CA GLU A 251 -18.06 -8.12 4.85
C GLU A 251 -19.26 -8.31 5.78
N ALA A 252 -19.73 -9.54 5.99
CA ALA A 252 -20.84 -9.82 6.90
C ALA A 252 -20.53 -9.44 8.36
N LEU A 253 -19.30 -9.68 8.83
CA LEU A 253 -18.86 -9.24 10.17
C LEU A 253 -18.84 -7.71 10.28
N LEU A 254 -18.26 -7.02 9.30
CA LEU A 254 -18.21 -5.56 9.27
C LEU A 254 -19.61 -4.96 9.19
N ASN A 255 -20.51 -5.54 8.39
CA ASN A 255 -21.91 -5.12 8.29
C ASN A 255 -22.65 -5.23 9.63
N ASN A 256 -22.45 -6.33 10.36
CA ASN A 256 -23.04 -6.50 11.69
C ASN A 256 -22.47 -5.47 12.69
N CYS A 257 -21.15 -5.27 12.67
CA CYS A 257 -20.49 -4.26 13.50
C CYS A 257 -21.05 -2.86 13.21
N CYS A 258 -21.19 -2.49 11.94
CA CYS A 258 -21.78 -1.21 11.53
C CYS A 258 -23.22 -1.05 12.02
N GLN A 259 -24.04 -2.09 11.85
CA GLN A 259 -25.46 -2.05 12.23
C GLN A 259 -25.65 -1.92 13.75
N LYS A 260 -24.84 -2.61 14.56
CA LYS A 260 -24.96 -2.62 16.03
C LYS A 260 -24.31 -1.41 16.69
N SER A 261 -23.22 -0.91 16.12
CA SER A 261 -22.46 0.23 16.67
C SER A 261 -22.88 1.58 16.10
N GLY A 262 -23.78 1.59 15.10
CA GLY A 262 -24.24 2.83 14.46
C GLY A 262 -23.16 3.49 13.63
N PHE A 263 -22.30 2.71 12.98
CA PHE A 263 -21.31 3.24 12.05
C PHE A 263 -21.99 3.68 10.75
N GLU A 264 -21.43 4.73 10.16
CA GLU A 264 -21.73 5.14 8.79
C GLU A 264 -20.93 4.27 7.82
N LYS A 265 -19.66 3.99 8.17
CA LYS A 265 -18.71 3.25 7.33
C LYS A 265 -17.68 2.52 8.18
N ALA A 266 -17.22 1.35 7.75
CA ALA A 266 -16.11 0.65 8.39
C ALA A 266 -15.17 0.01 7.37
N TYR A 267 -13.87 0.21 7.58
CA TYR A 267 -12.79 -0.25 6.74
C TYR A 267 -11.81 -1.10 7.55
N LEU A 268 -11.41 -2.23 7.01
CA LEU A 268 -10.31 -3.03 7.52
C LEU A 268 -9.06 -2.77 6.67
N PHE A 269 -8.14 -1.96 7.19
CA PHE A 269 -6.93 -1.52 6.50
C PHE A 269 -5.72 -2.40 6.79
N ASP A 270 -4.87 -2.57 5.78
CA ASP A 270 -3.45 -2.84 5.97
C ASP A 270 -2.71 -1.53 6.27
N VAL A 271 -2.09 -1.47 7.46
CA VAL A 271 -1.43 -0.27 8.00
C VAL A 271 -0.26 0.20 7.14
N LEU A 272 0.47 -0.74 6.51
CA LEU A 272 1.65 -0.39 5.72
C LEU A 272 1.29 0.10 4.32
N SER A 273 0.40 -0.60 3.63
CA SER A 273 0.07 -0.30 2.23
C SER A 273 -1.10 0.68 2.07
N LYS A 274 -1.85 0.98 3.15
CA LYS A 274 -3.09 1.79 3.13
C LYS A 274 -4.22 1.19 2.28
N ILE A 275 -4.06 -0.06 1.87
CA ILE A 275 -5.07 -0.81 1.14
C ILE A 275 -6.10 -1.34 2.14
N TYR A 276 -7.39 -1.15 1.87
CA TYR A 276 -8.44 -1.82 2.64
C TYR A 276 -8.70 -3.22 2.08
N ILE A 277 -8.68 -4.20 2.97
CA ILE A 277 -8.88 -5.62 2.66
C ILE A 277 -10.36 -5.96 2.63
N ALA A 278 -11.15 -5.33 3.49
CA ALA A 278 -12.59 -5.49 3.54
C ALA A 278 -13.23 -4.17 3.95
N THR A 279 -14.44 -3.95 3.48
CA THR A 279 -15.29 -2.82 3.88
C THR A 279 -16.71 -3.34 4.07
N ASP A 280 -17.53 -2.61 4.81
CA ASP A 280 -18.97 -2.86 4.84
C ASP A 280 -19.62 -2.59 3.47
N SER A 281 -20.84 -3.10 3.26
CA SER A 281 -21.55 -3.08 1.97
C SER A 281 -22.04 -1.71 1.52
N SER A 282 -21.93 -0.66 2.35
CA SER A 282 -22.25 0.70 1.90
C SER A 282 -21.27 1.15 0.81
N PRO A 283 -21.67 2.06 -0.09
CA PRO A 283 -20.75 2.58 -1.10
C PRO A 283 -19.55 3.25 -0.42
N VAL A 284 -18.37 3.08 -1.03
CA VAL A 284 -17.14 3.74 -0.57
C VAL A 284 -17.18 5.19 -1.04
N ASP A 285 -17.00 6.09 -0.09
CA ASP A 285 -16.89 7.52 -0.32
C ASP A 285 -15.42 7.94 -0.26
N MET A 286 -14.96 8.64 -1.28
CA MET A 286 -13.54 8.94 -1.45
C MET A 286 -13.00 9.87 -0.35
N PRO A 287 -13.65 11.00 0.00
CA PRO A 287 -13.25 11.81 1.15
C PRO A 287 -13.18 11.04 2.47
N SER A 288 -14.15 10.14 2.72
CA SER A 288 -14.15 9.31 3.93
C SER A 288 -12.95 8.36 3.96
N TYR A 289 -12.58 7.78 2.81
CA TYR A 289 -11.40 6.95 2.68
C TYR A 289 -10.09 7.74 2.90
N GLU A 290 -9.97 8.93 2.30
CA GLU A 290 -8.81 9.82 2.44
C GLU A 290 -8.53 10.17 3.91
N ILE A 291 -9.55 10.63 4.63
CA ILE A 291 -9.41 10.96 6.05
C ILE A 291 -9.02 9.74 6.88
N CYS A 292 -9.61 8.56 6.59
CA CYS A 292 -9.25 7.32 7.29
C CYS A 292 -7.80 6.90 7.01
N SER A 293 -7.33 7.03 5.77
CA SER A 293 -5.96 6.70 5.36
C SER A 293 -4.94 7.59 6.07
N ASP A 294 -5.16 8.91 6.04
CA ASP A 294 -4.30 9.90 6.69
C ASP A 294 -4.29 9.72 8.20
N TYR A 295 -5.44 9.37 8.78
CA TYR A 295 -5.54 9.12 10.21
C TYR A 295 -4.66 7.95 10.65
N ILE A 296 -4.51 6.91 9.83
CA ILE A 296 -3.58 5.80 10.14
C ILE A 296 -2.14 6.32 10.19
N ASP A 297 -1.72 7.23 9.31
CA ASP A 297 -0.36 7.79 9.36
C ASP A 297 -0.14 8.60 10.63
N VAL A 298 -1.12 9.41 11.04
CA VAL A 298 -1.05 10.14 12.32
C VAL A 298 -0.86 9.19 13.50
N ILE A 299 -1.61 8.09 13.56
CA ILE A 299 -1.47 7.12 14.65
C ILE A 299 -0.13 6.42 14.60
N VAL A 300 0.33 5.98 13.42
CA VAL A 300 1.64 5.34 13.26
C VAL A 300 2.76 6.29 13.70
N ASP A 301 2.77 7.54 13.24
CA ASP A 301 3.79 8.53 13.58
C ASP A 301 3.80 8.85 15.09
N VAL A 302 2.62 9.01 15.70
CA VAL A 302 2.49 9.24 17.15
C VAL A 302 2.99 8.01 17.93
N SER A 303 2.63 6.81 17.48
CA SER A 303 3.09 5.55 18.07
C SER A 303 4.60 5.36 17.90
N GLU A 304 5.21 5.81 16.81
CA GLU A 304 6.67 5.76 16.63
C GLU A 304 7.40 6.72 17.57
N ILE A 305 6.83 7.90 17.83
CA ILE A 305 7.42 8.89 18.74
C ILE A 305 7.28 8.46 20.22
N TYR A 306 6.09 7.99 20.62
CA TYR A 306 5.76 7.74 22.03
C TYR A 306 5.72 6.27 22.44
N GLY A 307 5.61 5.34 21.49
CA GLY A 307 5.58 3.88 21.70
C GLY A 307 6.98 3.25 21.81
N TRP A 308 7.96 3.99 22.30
CA TRP A 308 9.31 3.49 22.48
C TRP A 308 9.41 2.52 23.67
N ASN A 309 10.30 1.52 23.55
CA ASN A 309 10.57 0.58 24.63
C ASN A 309 11.20 1.32 25.82
N ARG A 310 10.41 1.42 26.89
CA ARG A 310 10.83 2.06 28.14
C ARG A 310 11.93 1.23 28.83
N PRO A 311 13.04 1.84 29.26
CA PRO A 311 14.09 1.13 29.98
C PRO A 311 13.56 0.60 31.31
N ALA A 312 14.11 -0.52 31.77
CA ALA A 312 13.67 -1.21 32.98
C ALA A 312 13.67 -0.29 34.22
N GLU A 313 14.64 0.61 34.32
CA GLU A 313 14.71 1.62 35.39
C GLU A 313 13.49 2.55 35.37
N TYR A 314 13.06 3.00 34.20
CA TYR A 314 11.89 3.86 34.04
C TYR A 314 10.58 3.10 34.33
N ILE A 315 10.50 1.83 33.94
CA ILE A 315 9.37 0.97 34.30
C ILE A 315 9.30 0.78 35.81
N SER A 316 10.42 0.47 36.47
CA SER A 316 10.47 0.30 37.92
C SER A 316 10.09 1.56 38.70
N PHE A 317 10.39 2.74 38.13
CA PHE A 317 9.93 4.02 38.67
C PHE A 317 8.42 4.20 38.55
N LEU A 318 7.83 3.86 37.39
CA LEU A 318 6.38 3.94 37.16
C LEU A 318 5.57 2.91 37.96
N GLU A 319 6.15 1.75 38.21
CA GLU A 319 5.56 0.69 39.05
C GLU A 319 5.74 0.97 40.55
N GLY A 320 6.46 2.03 40.91
CA GLY A 320 6.68 2.45 42.29
C GLY A 320 5.49 3.19 42.91
N ALA A 321 5.76 3.87 44.02
CA ALA A 321 4.77 4.68 44.71
C ALA A 321 4.29 5.84 43.82
N PRO A 322 2.99 6.23 43.87
CA PRO A 322 2.00 5.80 44.88
C PRO A 322 1.17 4.55 44.53
N TRP A 323 1.20 4.05 43.30
CA TRP A 323 0.26 3.02 42.83
C TRP A 323 0.76 1.60 43.08
N ASN A 324 2.08 1.35 43.11
CA ASN A 324 2.70 0.05 43.40
C ASN A 324 2.06 -1.12 42.63
N LYS A 325 1.67 -0.88 41.38
CA LYS A 325 1.04 -1.87 40.49
C LYS A 325 1.91 -2.06 39.26
N LYS A 326 1.93 -3.29 38.74
CA LYS A 326 2.60 -3.58 37.48
C LYS A 326 2.04 -2.72 36.36
N LEU A 327 2.88 -2.28 35.44
CA LEU A 327 2.48 -1.42 34.33
C LEU A 327 1.39 -2.11 33.48
N GLU A 328 1.46 -3.44 33.34
CA GLU A 328 0.46 -4.24 32.65
C GLU A 328 -0.95 -4.11 33.24
N ASP A 329 -1.05 -3.97 34.57
CA ASP A 329 -2.34 -3.81 35.27
C ASP A 329 -2.82 -2.35 35.25
N GLN A 330 -1.95 -1.41 34.86
CA GLN A 330 -2.29 0.00 34.69
C GLN A 330 -2.79 0.30 33.26
N VAL A 331 -2.53 -0.59 32.31
CA VAL A 331 -2.88 -0.43 30.90
C VAL A 331 -4.19 -1.18 30.62
N ALA A 332 -5.27 -0.43 30.37
CA ALA A 332 -6.58 -1.01 30.08
C ALA A 332 -6.64 -1.70 28.70
N CYS A 333 -5.83 -1.25 27.74
CA CYS A 333 -5.84 -1.72 26.36
C CYS A 333 -4.40 -1.88 25.85
N LYS A 334 -4.02 -3.10 25.47
CA LYS A 334 -2.64 -3.41 25.03
C LYS A 334 -2.38 -3.01 23.58
N ASP A 335 -3.41 -3.01 22.75
CA ASP A 335 -3.31 -2.71 21.32
C ASP A 335 -3.70 -1.25 21.06
N ALA A 336 -3.25 -0.69 19.95
CA ALA A 336 -3.51 0.70 19.62
C ALA A 336 -5.02 0.96 19.45
N GLU A 337 -5.53 1.93 20.18
CA GLU A 337 -6.90 2.41 20.08
C GLU A 337 -6.87 3.94 20.08
N SER A 338 -7.58 4.56 19.14
CA SER A 338 -7.67 6.01 19.08
C SER A 338 -9.01 6.46 18.52
N CYS A 339 -9.51 7.58 19.04
CA CYS A 339 -10.72 8.25 18.56
C CYS A 339 -10.40 9.70 18.26
N ILE A 340 -10.76 10.17 17.07
CA ILE A 340 -10.76 11.59 16.71
C ILE A 340 -12.17 12.04 16.43
N VAL A 341 -12.49 13.30 16.75
CA VAL A 341 -13.78 13.90 16.42
C VAL A 341 -13.53 15.09 15.52
N LEU A 342 -14.05 15.03 14.28
CA LEU A 342 -13.93 16.13 13.35
C LEU A 342 -14.83 17.28 13.78
N THR A 343 -14.31 18.51 13.67
CA THR A 343 -15.05 19.74 13.95
C THR A 343 -16.25 19.92 13.02
N ASP A 344 -16.09 19.46 11.76
CA ASP A 344 -17.14 19.48 10.75
C ASP A 344 -17.99 18.21 10.85
N GLY A 345 -19.27 18.37 11.20
CA GLY A 345 -20.25 17.28 11.31
C GLY A 345 -20.24 16.46 12.62
N ARG A 346 -19.35 16.75 13.59
CA ARG A 346 -19.26 16.03 14.88
C ARG A 346 -19.23 14.50 14.72
N ARG A 347 -18.63 14.02 13.62
CA ARG A 347 -18.51 12.59 13.31
C ARG A 347 -17.22 12.05 13.92
N PRO A 348 -17.30 11.11 14.89
CA PRO A 348 -16.12 10.42 15.40
C PRO A 348 -15.55 9.47 14.37
N ILE A 349 -14.22 9.38 14.28
CA ILE A 349 -13.51 8.32 13.58
C ILE A 349 -12.74 7.52 14.64
N ILE A 350 -13.03 6.23 14.68
CA ILE A 350 -12.41 5.28 15.62
C ILE A 350 -11.42 4.43 14.85
N LEU A 351 -10.24 4.23 15.43
CA LEU A 351 -9.23 3.29 14.96
C LEU A 351 -8.96 2.28 16.07
N ARG A 352 -9.00 1.00 15.71
CA ARG A 352 -8.65 -0.12 16.57
C ARG A 352 -7.69 -1.05 15.85
N GLU A 353 -6.55 -1.34 16.46
CA GLU A 353 -5.63 -2.37 15.97
C GLU A 353 -6.28 -3.76 16.05
N VAL A 354 -6.18 -4.51 14.96
CA VAL A 354 -6.63 -5.91 14.88
C VAL A 354 -5.44 -6.84 15.06
N ASN A 355 -4.35 -6.57 14.33
CA ASN A 355 -3.07 -7.25 14.47
C ASN A 355 -1.95 -6.31 14.00
N LYS A 356 -0.70 -6.78 14.04
CA LYS A 356 0.49 -6.00 13.64
C LYS A 356 0.39 -5.34 12.24
N TYR A 357 -0.39 -5.91 11.33
CA TYR A 357 -0.55 -5.44 9.96
C TYR A 357 -1.91 -4.77 9.72
N LEU A 358 -2.92 -5.05 10.55
CA LEU A 358 -4.31 -4.69 10.29
C LEU A 358 -4.88 -3.74 11.33
N ALA A 359 -5.60 -2.72 10.84
CA ALA A 359 -6.37 -1.81 11.67
C ALA A 359 -7.81 -1.70 11.16
N LEU A 360 -8.77 -1.75 12.06
CA LEU A 360 -10.17 -1.43 11.81
C LEU A 360 -10.36 0.07 12.02
N VAL A 361 -10.79 0.78 10.98
CA VAL A 361 -11.12 2.20 11.03
C VAL A 361 -12.59 2.39 10.70
N ALA A 362 -13.34 3.02 11.59
CA ALA A 362 -14.78 3.20 11.45
C ALA A 362 -15.19 4.66 11.62
N VAL A 363 -16.07 5.13 10.74
CA VAL A 363 -16.71 6.45 10.81
C VAL A 363 -18.04 6.27 11.52
N VAL A 364 -18.21 6.97 12.63
CA VAL A 364 -19.38 6.86 13.51
C VAL A 364 -20.40 7.95 13.17
N ARG A 365 -21.69 7.62 13.22
CA ARG A 365 -22.77 8.59 13.02
C ARG A 365 -22.80 9.66 14.12
N GLU A 366 -23.24 10.86 13.76
CA GLU A 366 -23.42 11.95 14.71
C GLU A 366 -24.38 11.54 15.86
N GLY A 367 -24.01 11.88 17.10
CA GLY A 367 -24.80 11.58 18.30
C GLY A 367 -24.58 10.19 18.91
N ALA A 368 -23.98 9.25 18.19
CA ALA A 368 -23.65 7.92 18.71
C ALA A 368 -22.49 7.91 19.71
N TYR A 369 -21.76 9.03 19.83
CA TYR A 369 -20.69 9.23 20.83
C TYR A 369 -21.15 9.00 22.28
N SER A 370 -22.44 9.25 22.57
CA SER A 370 -23.01 8.98 23.89
C SER A 370 -22.95 7.50 24.31
N LYS A 371 -22.81 6.58 23.36
CA LYS A 371 -22.74 5.12 23.55
C LYS A 371 -21.34 4.56 23.27
N MET A 372 -20.31 5.38 23.43
CA MET A 372 -18.92 4.96 23.15
C MET A 372 -18.51 3.65 23.83
N PRO A 373 -18.86 3.37 25.11
CA PRO A 373 -18.50 2.11 25.74
C PRO A 373 -19.11 0.88 25.02
N ASP A 374 -20.37 0.97 24.61
CA ASP A 374 -21.05 -0.10 23.87
C ASP A 374 -20.41 -0.33 22.50
N ILE A 375 -20.00 0.76 21.84
CA ILE A 375 -19.30 0.74 20.55
C ILE A 375 -17.96 0.04 20.69
N ILE A 376 -17.17 0.41 21.70
CA ILE A 376 -15.84 -0.19 21.95
C ILE A 376 -15.98 -1.69 22.21
N GLU A 377 -16.97 -2.11 23.00
CA GLU A 377 -17.21 -3.52 23.26
C GLU A 377 -17.58 -4.29 21.98
N ASN A 378 -18.48 -3.76 21.17
CA ASN A 378 -18.83 -4.36 19.88
C ASN A 378 -17.61 -4.46 18.94
N VAL A 379 -16.76 -3.42 18.92
CA VAL A 379 -15.52 -3.41 18.15
C VAL A 379 -14.58 -4.49 18.66
N ASN A 380 -14.37 -4.62 19.97
CA ASN A 380 -13.52 -5.66 20.54
C ASN A 380 -14.01 -7.08 20.21
N VAL A 381 -15.31 -7.33 20.30
CA VAL A 381 -15.90 -8.61 19.87
C VAL A 381 -15.69 -8.87 18.38
N THR A 382 -15.82 -7.83 17.55
CA THR A 382 -15.60 -7.92 16.10
C THR A 382 -14.13 -8.23 15.79
N VAL A 383 -13.19 -7.57 16.47
CA VAL A 383 -11.74 -7.82 16.35
C VAL A 383 -11.40 -9.26 16.76
N GLY A 384 -11.99 -9.76 17.86
CA GLY A 384 -11.85 -11.15 18.26
C GLY A 384 -12.34 -12.13 17.17
N GLY A 385 -13.51 -11.88 16.60
CA GLY A 385 -14.04 -12.69 15.49
C GLY A 385 -13.18 -12.63 14.21
N LEU A 386 -12.61 -11.46 13.87
CA LEU A 386 -11.68 -11.33 12.75
C LEU A 386 -10.42 -12.18 12.97
N LEU A 387 -9.86 -12.16 14.18
CA LEU A 387 -8.70 -12.98 14.52
C LEU A 387 -8.99 -14.48 14.39
N GLU A 388 -10.15 -14.95 14.84
CA GLU A 388 -10.56 -16.36 14.68
C GLU A 388 -10.69 -16.76 13.20
N ILE A 389 -11.31 -15.92 12.36
CA ILE A 389 -11.38 -16.16 10.91
C ILE A 389 -9.98 -16.30 10.32
N PHE A 390 -9.03 -15.46 10.75
CA PHE A 390 -7.66 -15.50 10.25
C PHE A 390 -6.88 -16.71 10.73
N GLU A 391 -7.13 -17.19 11.95
CA GLU A 391 -6.56 -18.46 12.44
C GLU A 391 -7.06 -19.66 11.63
N ILE A 392 -8.36 -19.71 11.31
CA ILE A 392 -8.95 -20.79 10.50
C ILE A 392 -8.44 -20.73 9.05
N THR A 393 -8.28 -19.53 8.50
CA THR A 393 -7.87 -19.31 7.10
C THR A 393 -6.37 -19.52 6.89
N ARG A 394 -5.54 -19.38 7.93
CA ARG A 394 -4.15 -19.83 7.92
C ARG A 394 -4.14 -21.35 7.75
N ARG A 395 -4.04 -21.80 6.49
CA ARG A 395 -3.82 -23.22 6.16
C ARG A 395 -2.83 -23.83 7.14
N PRO A 396 -3.09 -25.01 7.72
CA PRO A 396 -2.10 -25.68 8.53
C PRO A 396 -0.88 -25.86 7.62
N LYS A 397 0.27 -25.30 8.03
CA LYS A 397 1.55 -25.63 7.39
C LYS A 397 1.60 -27.15 7.34
N THR A 398 1.49 -27.71 6.14
CA THR A 398 1.69 -29.12 5.92
C THR A 398 3.03 -29.44 6.55
N ARG A 399 3.00 -30.27 7.61
CA ARG A 399 4.21 -30.90 8.16
C ARG A 399 4.83 -31.66 6.98
N ALA A 400 5.89 -31.09 6.42
CA ALA A 400 6.83 -31.80 5.57
C ALA A 400 8.00 -32.23 6.44
#